data_AF-A0A810PS38-F1
#
_entry.id   AF-A0A810PS38-F1
#
_cell.length_a   1.000
_cell.length_b   1.000
_cell.length_c   1.000
_cell.angle_alpha   90.00
_cell.angle_beta   90.00
_cell.angle_gamma   90.00
#
_symmetry.space_group_name_H-M   'P 1'
#
loop_
_entity.id
_entity.type
_entity.pdbx_description
1 polymer ?
#
loop_
_entity_poly.entity_id
_entity_poly.type
_entity_poly.pdbx_seq_one_letter_code
_entity_poly.pdbx_strand_id
1 'polypeptide(L)'
;MYIKKYWYNYIGGTDDSLTLVDYLYDKGKTEIPLSEIFNDTGLSKLNWNFHISPNLEYIDSEGQCHEFYYAIDLATDLAALILESKKSGGFNIKNLFDGEKRDRFVKIITTPEEDQAMNRALAEFCASPLEYDLHEMVDDEDMLEMAKDCENIRKELCE
;
A
#
# COMPACT_ATOMS: atom_id res chain seq x y z
N MET A 1 -6.32 -4.19 15.30
CA MET A 1 -5.60 -3.56 14.18
C MET A 1 -5.65 -2.07 14.39
N TYR A 2 -4.49 -1.43 14.54
CA TYR A 2 -4.33 0.01 14.75
C TYR A 2 -4.84 0.83 13.56
N ILE A 3 -4.59 0.38 12.33
CA ILE A 3 -5.01 1.04 11.10
C ILE A 3 -6.49 0.88 10.75
N LYS A 4 -7.31 0.27 11.62
CA LYS A 4 -8.75 0.07 11.35
C LYS A 4 -9.50 1.38 11.03
N LYS A 5 -9.01 2.52 11.50
CA LYS A 5 -9.56 3.85 11.22
C LYS A 5 -9.26 4.38 9.80
N TYR A 6 -8.32 3.76 9.09
CA TYR A 6 -7.89 4.13 7.74
C TYR A 6 -8.25 3.05 6.71
N TRP A 7 -8.12 1.79 7.10
CA TRP A 7 -8.34 0.62 6.25
C TRP A 7 -9.83 0.44 5.90
N TYR A 8 -10.13 -0.04 4.68
CA TYR A 8 -11.43 -0.37 4.04
C TYR A 8 -12.07 0.68 3.12
N ASN A 9 -11.82 1.96 3.31
CA ASN A 9 -12.44 2.99 2.47
C ASN A 9 -11.51 3.27 1.27
N TYR A 10 -10.91 4.46 1.24
CA TYR A 10 -9.99 4.89 0.19
C TYR A 10 -8.60 4.23 0.29
N ILE A 11 -8.34 3.49 1.37
CA ILE A 11 -7.09 2.79 1.63
C ILE A 11 -7.45 1.39 2.09
N GLY A 12 -6.92 0.37 1.44
CA GLY A 12 -7.20 -1.02 1.73
C GLY A 12 -8.58 -1.48 1.30
N GLY A 13 -9.24 -0.75 0.39
CA GLY A 13 -10.62 -0.99 -0.06
C GLY A 13 -10.77 -1.27 -1.56
N THR A 14 -9.67 -1.32 -2.32
CA THR A 14 -9.68 -1.46 -3.78
C THR A 14 -9.34 -2.88 -4.23
N ASP A 15 -9.47 -3.14 -5.54
CA ASP A 15 -9.00 -4.41 -6.12
C ASP A 15 -7.48 -4.56 -5.97
N ASP A 16 -6.71 -3.47 -6.06
CA ASP A 16 -5.26 -3.46 -5.81
C ASP A 16 -4.94 -3.84 -4.35
N SER A 17 -5.78 -3.43 -3.38
CA SER A 17 -5.66 -3.87 -1.99
C SER A 17 -5.81 -5.38 -1.83
N LEU A 18 -6.76 -5.99 -2.56
CA LEU A 18 -6.95 -7.44 -2.57
C LEU A 18 -5.75 -8.15 -3.20
N THR A 19 -5.28 -7.65 -4.34
CA THR A 19 -4.08 -8.15 -5.03
C THR A 19 -2.84 -8.08 -4.13
N LEU A 20 -2.68 -6.99 -3.36
CA LEU A 20 -1.58 -6.85 -2.40
C LEU A 20 -1.67 -7.90 -1.28
N VAL A 21 -2.86 -8.16 -0.76
CA VAL A 21 -3.05 -9.17 0.29
C VAL A 21 -2.82 -10.58 -0.24
N ASP A 22 -3.22 -10.86 -1.48
CA ASP A 22 -2.93 -12.12 -2.17
C ASP A 22 -1.43 -12.32 -2.33
N TYR A 23 -0.70 -11.29 -2.79
CA TYR A 23 0.75 -11.27 -2.84
C TYR A 23 1.38 -11.57 -1.47
N LEU A 24 1.00 -10.82 -0.43
CA LEU A 24 1.57 -10.99 0.92
C LEU A 24 1.32 -12.40 1.49
N TYR A 25 0.17 -13.00 1.18
CA TYR A 25 -0.14 -14.36 1.56
C TYR A 25 0.72 -15.38 0.80
N ASP A 26 0.83 -15.24 -0.52
CA ASP A 26 1.60 -16.12 -1.42
C ASP A 26 3.09 -16.14 -1.06
N LYS A 27 3.67 -14.99 -0.66
CA LYS A 27 5.06 -14.91 -0.19
C LYS A 27 5.37 -15.87 0.95
N GLY A 28 4.39 -16.22 1.78
CA GLY A 28 4.54 -17.20 2.86
C GLY A 28 5.54 -16.80 3.96
N LYS A 29 5.95 -15.53 4.01
CA LYS A 29 6.94 -14.99 4.95
C LYS A 29 6.25 -14.17 6.05
N THR A 30 6.83 -14.23 7.25
CA THR A 30 6.38 -13.41 8.38
C THR A 30 6.92 -11.98 8.28
N GLU A 31 8.19 -11.83 7.91
CA GLU A 31 8.86 -10.53 7.79
C GLU A 31 9.21 -10.31 6.32
N ILE A 32 8.73 -9.20 5.75
CA ILE A 32 8.90 -8.87 4.33
C ILE A 32 9.50 -7.46 4.23
N PRO A 33 10.72 -7.30 3.69
CA PRO A 33 11.30 -5.99 3.44
C PRO A 33 10.48 -5.21 2.40
N LEU A 34 10.30 -3.90 2.60
CA LEU A 34 9.58 -3.07 1.63
C LEU A 34 10.22 -3.09 0.25
N SER A 35 11.55 -3.07 0.19
CA SER A 35 12.32 -3.23 -1.05
C SER A 35 12.05 -4.56 -1.77
N GLU A 36 11.73 -5.64 -1.06
CA GLU A 36 11.31 -6.90 -1.69
C GLU A 36 9.96 -6.72 -2.39
N ILE A 37 8.98 -6.12 -1.70
CA ILE A 37 7.66 -5.78 -2.28
C ILE A 37 7.83 -4.89 -3.50
N PHE A 38 8.63 -3.82 -3.40
CA PHE A 38 8.83 -2.89 -4.51
C PHE A 38 9.43 -3.55 -5.75
N ASN A 39 10.35 -4.49 -5.57
CA ASN A 39 10.94 -5.22 -6.69
C ASN A 39 9.96 -6.19 -7.32
N ASP A 40 9.18 -6.88 -6.50
CA ASP A 40 8.25 -7.91 -6.96
C ASP A 40 7.04 -7.32 -7.68
N THR A 41 6.55 -6.14 -7.25
CA THR A 41 5.37 -5.47 -7.87
C THR A 41 5.75 -4.51 -8.99
N GLY A 42 7.04 -4.22 -9.17
CA GLY A 42 7.53 -3.25 -10.16
C GLY A 42 7.57 -1.79 -9.69
N LEU A 43 7.11 -1.47 -8.47
CA LEU A 43 7.21 -0.12 -7.89
C LEU A 43 8.64 0.42 -7.85
N SER A 44 9.65 -0.45 -7.74
CA SER A 44 11.07 -0.04 -7.76
C SER A 44 11.47 0.69 -9.04
N LYS A 45 10.81 0.41 -10.17
CA LYS A 45 11.06 1.04 -11.47
C LYS A 45 10.59 2.50 -11.51
N LEU A 46 9.65 2.87 -10.62
CA LEU A 46 9.04 4.20 -10.59
C LEU A 46 9.89 5.23 -9.84
N ASN A 47 10.95 4.80 -9.14
CA ASN A 47 11.85 5.68 -8.39
C ASN A 47 11.10 6.62 -7.43
N TRP A 48 10.09 6.08 -6.73
CA TRP A 48 9.24 6.82 -5.79
C TRP A 48 8.37 7.93 -6.41
N ASN A 49 8.17 7.91 -7.74
CA ASN A 49 7.21 8.77 -8.42
C ASN A 49 5.97 7.95 -8.79
N PHE A 50 4.86 8.18 -8.10
CA PHE A 50 3.63 7.39 -8.25
C PHE A 50 2.51 8.11 -9.02
N HIS A 51 2.82 9.21 -9.73
CA HIS A 51 1.81 9.95 -10.54
C HIS A 51 1.28 9.13 -11.72
N ILE A 52 2.07 8.17 -12.19
CA ILE A 52 1.74 7.31 -13.32
C ILE A 52 1.99 5.85 -12.96
N SER A 53 1.18 4.95 -13.54
CA SER A 53 1.11 3.54 -13.17
C SER A 53 1.43 2.64 -14.38
N PRO A 54 2.71 2.53 -14.80
CA PRO A 54 3.07 1.73 -15.96
C PRO A 54 3.27 0.23 -15.60
N ASN A 55 2.30 -0.60 -15.96
CA ASN A 55 2.38 -2.08 -15.95
C ASN A 55 2.98 -2.65 -14.65
N LEU A 56 2.32 -2.36 -13.53
CA LEU A 56 2.65 -2.95 -12.24
C LEU A 56 2.02 -4.33 -12.15
N GLU A 57 2.81 -5.34 -11.79
CA GLU A 57 2.36 -6.72 -11.75
C GLU A 57 3.26 -7.54 -10.83
N TYR A 58 2.76 -8.67 -10.32
CA TYR A 58 3.58 -9.72 -9.73
C TYR A 58 3.19 -11.09 -10.29
N ILE A 59 4.12 -12.03 -10.26
CA ILE A 59 3.88 -13.43 -10.62
C ILE A 59 3.81 -14.26 -9.34
N ASP A 60 2.70 -14.95 -9.12
CA ASP A 60 2.51 -15.80 -7.93
C ASP A 60 3.30 -17.11 -8.00
N SER A 61 3.28 -17.88 -6.92
CA SER A 61 3.94 -19.19 -6.84
C SER A 61 3.40 -20.26 -7.81
N GLU A 62 2.22 -20.04 -8.40
CA GLU A 62 1.61 -20.89 -9.43
C GLU A 62 1.96 -20.43 -10.86
N GLY A 63 2.65 -19.30 -11.01
CA GLY A 63 3.04 -18.72 -12.30
C GLY A 63 1.97 -17.84 -12.94
N GLN A 64 0.95 -17.43 -12.20
CA GLN A 64 -0.11 -16.53 -12.67
C GLN A 64 0.31 -15.07 -12.49
N CYS A 65 -0.02 -14.22 -13.47
CA CYS A 65 0.25 -12.79 -13.41
C CYS A 65 -0.95 -12.07 -12.79
N HIS A 66 -0.66 -11.19 -11.83
CA HIS A 66 -1.64 -10.34 -11.15
C HIS A 66 -1.21 -8.89 -11.28
N GLU A 67 -2.09 -8.05 -11.79
CA GLU A 67 -1.81 -6.64 -12.09
C GLU A 67 -2.20 -5.75 -10.90
N PHE A 68 -1.46 -4.66 -10.73
CA PHE A 68 -1.87 -3.50 -9.94
C PHE A 68 -2.16 -2.35 -10.90
N TYR A 69 -3.31 -1.71 -10.75
CA TYR A 69 -3.76 -0.67 -11.66
C TYR A 69 -3.15 0.69 -11.33
N TYR A 70 -3.00 1.03 -10.03
CA TYR A 70 -2.57 2.35 -9.60
C TYR A 70 -1.41 2.30 -8.61
N ALA A 71 -0.29 2.91 -9.00
CA ALA A 71 0.93 2.98 -8.21
C ALA A 71 0.70 3.69 -6.87
N ILE A 72 -0.08 4.78 -6.87
CA ILE A 72 -0.36 5.55 -5.67
C ILE A 72 -1.27 4.81 -4.71
N ASP A 73 -2.26 4.08 -5.22
CA ASP A 73 -3.18 3.27 -4.41
C ASP A 73 -2.41 2.17 -3.67
N LEU A 74 -1.57 1.42 -4.41
CA LEU A 74 -0.66 0.44 -3.83
C LEU A 74 0.30 1.07 -2.81
N ALA A 75 0.83 2.27 -3.07
CA ALA A 75 1.73 2.96 -2.16
C ALA A 75 1.03 3.39 -0.85
N THR A 76 -0.21 3.90 -0.93
CA THR A 76 -0.99 4.29 0.25
C THR A 76 -1.41 3.09 1.10
N ASP A 77 -1.74 1.97 0.45
CA ASP A 77 -2.02 0.70 1.14
C ASP A 77 -0.79 0.18 1.89
N LEU A 78 0.37 0.19 1.22
CA LEU A 78 1.63 -0.16 1.84
C LEU A 78 1.95 0.76 3.02
N ALA A 79 1.71 2.07 2.89
CA ALA A 79 1.92 3.01 4.00
C ALA A 79 1.07 2.66 5.23
N ALA A 80 -0.20 2.30 5.04
CA ALA A 80 -1.05 1.82 6.13
C ALA A 80 -0.51 0.51 6.73
N LEU A 81 -0.17 -0.49 5.93
CA LEU A 81 0.35 -1.77 6.43
C LEU A 81 1.72 -1.63 7.13
N ILE A 82 2.56 -0.71 6.69
CA ILE A 82 3.81 -0.34 7.39
C ILE A 82 3.48 0.32 8.73
N LEU A 83 2.51 1.25 8.77
CA LEU A 83 2.07 1.88 10.01
C LEU A 83 1.59 0.84 11.03
N GLU A 84 0.76 -0.12 10.60
CA GLU A 84 0.34 -1.24 11.44
C GLU A 84 1.54 -2.06 11.93
N SER A 85 2.49 -2.35 11.03
CA SER A 85 3.71 -3.10 11.36
C SER A 85 4.55 -2.39 12.43
N LYS A 86 4.65 -1.06 12.38
CA LYS A 86 5.40 -0.26 13.35
C LYS A 86 4.68 -0.08 14.69
N LYS A 87 3.35 0.09 14.68
CA LYS A 87 2.57 0.37 15.91
C LYS A 87 2.16 -0.90 16.66
N SER A 88 1.86 -1.98 15.93
CA SER A 88 1.36 -3.24 16.49
C SER A 88 2.35 -4.40 16.40
N GLY A 89 3.49 -4.21 15.73
CA GLY A 89 4.50 -5.27 15.51
C GLY A 89 4.21 -6.16 14.29
N GLY A 90 3.16 -5.87 13.52
CA GLY A 90 2.68 -6.64 12.37
C GLY A 90 1.16 -6.77 12.39
N PHE A 91 0.61 -7.52 11.45
CA PHE A 91 -0.82 -7.78 11.31
C PHE A 91 -1.07 -9.22 10.87
N ASN A 92 -2.31 -9.67 11.04
CA ASN A 92 -2.75 -10.94 10.49
C ASN A 92 -3.70 -10.67 9.31
N ILE A 93 -3.49 -11.35 8.18
CA ILE A 93 -4.28 -11.18 6.96
C ILE A 93 -5.78 -11.37 7.23
N LYS A 94 -6.16 -12.32 8.08
CA LYS A 94 -7.57 -12.55 8.47
C LYS A 94 -8.26 -11.38 9.17
N ASN A 95 -7.49 -10.36 9.59
CA ASN A 95 -8.02 -9.17 10.24
C ASN A 95 -8.15 -7.98 9.27
N LEU A 96 -7.69 -8.10 8.02
CA LEU A 96 -7.75 -7.03 7.02
C LEU A 96 -9.14 -6.93 6.40
N PHE A 97 -9.82 -8.05 6.19
CA PHE A 97 -11.14 -8.10 5.57
C PHE A 97 -12.14 -8.95 6.36
N ASP A 98 -13.41 -8.54 6.36
CA ASP A 98 -14.50 -9.26 7.00
C ASP A 98 -14.72 -10.59 6.26
N GLY A 99 -14.60 -11.69 6.99
CA GLY A 99 -14.77 -13.04 6.43
C GLY A 99 -13.51 -13.63 5.79
N GLU A 100 -12.38 -12.92 5.80
CA GLU A 100 -11.08 -13.48 5.44
C GLU A 100 -10.70 -14.62 6.40
N LYS A 101 -10.21 -15.73 5.85
CA LYS A 101 -9.91 -16.97 6.59
C LYS A 101 -8.43 -17.31 6.60
N ARG A 102 -7.63 -16.65 5.76
CA ARG A 102 -6.19 -16.87 5.62
C ARG A 102 -5.45 -16.42 6.87
N ASP A 103 -5.10 -17.39 7.72
CA ASP A 103 -4.39 -17.14 8.99
C ASP A 103 -2.88 -17.04 8.76
N ARG A 104 -2.43 -15.83 8.41
CA ARG A 104 -1.02 -15.52 8.18
C ARG A 104 -0.66 -14.21 8.87
N PHE A 105 0.31 -14.27 9.77
CA PHE A 105 0.91 -13.08 10.37
C PHE A 105 2.02 -12.53 9.47
N VAL A 106 1.98 -11.23 9.18
CA VAL A 106 2.91 -10.50 8.31
C VAL A 106 3.34 -9.22 9.01
N LYS A 107 4.59 -8.82 8.78
CA LYS A 107 5.18 -7.56 9.22
C LYS A 107 6.04 -7.02 8.10
N ILE A 108 5.72 -5.81 7.64
CA ILE A 108 6.55 -5.11 6.65
C ILE A 108 7.67 -4.39 7.39
N ILE A 109 8.89 -4.54 6.90
CA ILE A 109 10.08 -3.92 7.49
C ILE A 109 10.60 -2.86 6.51
N THR A 110 10.91 -1.68 7.04
CA THR A 110 11.49 -0.56 6.29
C THR A 110 12.86 -0.16 6.82
N THR A 111 13.68 0.43 5.95
CA THR A 111 14.88 1.18 6.35
C THR A 111 14.55 2.66 6.60
N PRO A 112 15.44 3.42 7.29
CA PRO A 112 15.26 4.86 7.44
C PRO A 112 15.18 5.63 6.11
N GLU A 113 15.90 5.17 5.08
CA GLU A 113 15.86 5.77 3.74
C GLU A 113 14.52 5.52 3.06
N GLU A 114 14.00 4.30 3.15
CA GLU A 114 12.67 3.94 2.66
C GLU A 114 11.57 4.73 3.40
N ASP A 115 11.70 4.93 4.71
CA ASP A 115 10.78 5.75 5.50
C ASP A 115 10.75 7.22 5.02
N GLN A 116 11.93 7.79 4.74
CA GLN A 116 12.04 9.16 4.21
C GLN A 116 11.48 9.28 2.79
N ALA A 117 11.71 8.28 1.96
CA ALA A 117 11.21 8.25 0.59
C ALA A 117 9.69 8.09 0.56
N MET A 118 9.14 7.21 1.41
CA MET A 118 7.69 7.07 1.61
C MET A 118 7.07 8.39 2.08
N ASN A 119 7.65 9.03 3.11
CA ASN A 119 7.17 10.33 3.59
C ASN A 119 7.08 11.37 2.46
N ARG A 120 8.11 11.45 1.61
CA ARG A 120 8.15 12.39 0.49
C ARG A 120 7.07 12.08 -0.54
N ALA A 121 6.95 10.83 -0.96
CA ALA A 121 5.97 10.42 -1.97
C ALA A 121 4.53 10.67 -1.49
N LEU A 122 4.23 10.33 -0.23
CA LEU A 122 2.91 10.60 0.34
C LEU A 122 2.64 12.10 0.50
N ALA A 123 3.63 12.90 0.90
CA ALA A 123 3.48 14.36 1.00
C ALA A 123 3.20 15.00 -0.36
N GLU A 124 3.81 14.49 -1.42
CA GLU A 124 3.58 14.93 -2.80
C GLU A 124 2.15 14.61 -3.25
N PHE A 125 1.68 13.38 -3.01
CA PHE A 125 0.27 13.03 -3.25
C PHE A 125 -0.70 13.92 -2.49
N CYS A 126 -0.46 14.15 -1.19
CA CYS A 126 -1.36 14.98 -0.37
C CYS A 126 -1.38 16.45 -0.83
N ALA A 127 -0.31 16.93 -1.47
CA ALA A 127 -0.22 18.30 -1.97
C ALA A 127 -0.99 18.49 -3.30
N SER A 128 -0.96 17.49 -4.18
CA SER A 128 -1.53 17.56 -5.53
C SER A 128 -2.21 16.24 -5.94
N PRO A 129 -3.27 15.78 -5.23
CA PRO A 129 -3.85 14.46 -5.47
C PRO A 129 -4.49 14.31 -6.85
N LEU A 130 -4.98 15.41 -7.43
CA LEU A 130 -5.63 15.43 -8.75
C LEU A 130 -4.63 15.36 -9.93
N GLU A 131 -3.31 15.35 -9.66
CA GLU A 131 -2.28 15.17 -10.69
C GLU A 131 -1.91 13.70 -10.93
N TYR A 132 -2.52 12.78 -10.17
CA TYR A 132 -2.28 11.34 -10.25
C TYR A 132 -3.25 10.68 -11.23
N ASP A 133 -2.78 9.70 -11.98
CA ASP A 133 -3.58 8.95 -12.97
C ASP A 133 -4.81 8.23 -12.37
N LEU A 134 -4.81 7.95 -11.06
CA LEU A 134 -5.99 7.47 -10.34
C LEU A 134 -7.20 8.41 -10.47
N HIS A 135 -6.97 9.73 -10.59
CA HIS A 135 -8.02 10.75 -10.77
C HIS A 135 -8.82 10.57 -12.07
N GLU A 136 -8.30 9.82 -13.05
CA GLU A 136 -9.06 9.51 -14.26
C GLU A 136 -10.28 8.60 -13.97
N MET A 137 -10.25 7.87 -12.84
CA MET A 137 -11.29 6.91 -12.45
C MET A 137 -12.01 7.29 -11.15
N VAL A 138 -11.40 8.13 -10.32
CA VAL A 138 -11.93 8.58 -9.02
C VAL A 138 -12.24 10.07 -9.10
N ASP A 139 -13.39 10.50 -8.60
CA ASP A 139 -13.77 11.92 -8.66
C ASP A 139 -12.96 12.81 -7.69
N ASP A 140 -13.06 14.12 -7.88
CA ASP A 140 -12.33 15.11 -7.07
C ASP A 140 -12.62 14.97 -5.57
N GLU A 141 -13.85 14.66 -5.16
CA GLU A 141 -14.24 14.58 -3.75
C GLU A 141 -13.57 13.39 -3.08
N ASP A 142 -13.65 12.22 -3.73
CA ASP A 142 -13.03 11.00 -3.25
C ASP A 142 -11.49 11.07 -3.27
N MET A 143 -10.89 11.68 -4.30
CA MET A 143 -9.43 11.91 -4.34
C MET A 143 -8.95 12.81 -3.18
N LEU A 144 -9.73 13.84 -2.82
CA LEU A 144 -9.37 14.74 -1.72
C LEU A 144 -9.56 14.08 -0.35
N GLU A 145 -10.57 13.24 -0.16
CA GLU A 145 -10.73 12.47 1.08
C GLU A 145 -9.65 11.37 1.21
N MET A 146 -9.29 10.69 0.11
CA MET A 146 -8.13 9.78 0.09
C MET A 146 -6.84 10.49 0.49
N ALA A 147 -6.57 11.67 -0.07
CA ALA A 147 -5.40 12.48 0.28
C ALA A 147 -5.36 12.86 1.76
N LYS A 148 -6.52 13.14 2.35
CA LYS A 148 -6.64 13.48 3.78
C LYS A 148 -6.37 12.27 4.68
N ASP A 149 -6.88 11.10 4.34
CA ASP A 149 -6.55 9.85 5.06
C ASP A 149 -5.07 9.49 4.91
N CYS A 150 -4.52 9.64 3.70
CA CYS A 150 -3.09 9.47 3.43
C CYS A 150 -2.24 10.43 4.28
N GLU A 151 -2.61 11.71 4.38
CA GLU A 151 -1.87 12.70 5.18
C GLU A 151 -1.87 12.34 6.67
N ASN A 152 -2.99 11.79 7.19
CA ASN A 152 -3.06 11.32 8.57
C ASN A 152 -2.16 10.10 8.82
N ILE A 153 -2.12 9.15 7.88
CA ILE A 153 -1.16 8.01 7.92
C ILE A 153 0.27 8.52 7.88
N ARG A 154 0.59 9.42 6.94
CA ARG A 154 1.93 10.00 6.77
C ARG A 154 2.43 10.63 8.06
N LYS A 155 1.59 11.43 8.72
CA LYS A 155 1.93 12.03 10.03
C LYS A 155 2.22 10.96 11.08
N GLU A 156 1.36 9.96 11.23
CA GLU A 156 1.58 8.93 12.27
C GLU A 156 2.76 7.99 12.00
N LEU A 157 3.17 7.91 10.73
CA LEU A 157 4.29 7.10 10.27
C LEU A 157 5.64 7.83 10.42
N CYS A 158 5.65 9.16 10.26
CA CYS A 158 6.86 9.96 10.08
C CYS A 158 7.08 11.07 11.12
N GLU A 159 6.06 11.42 11.91
CA GLU A 159 6.08 12.46 12.95
C GLU A 159 5.86 11.86 14.35
#